data_AF-A0A651GTZ0-F1
#
_entry.id   AF-A0A651GTZ0-F1
#
_cell.length_a   1.000
_cell.length_b   1.000
_cell.length_c   1.000
_cell.angle_alpha   90.00
_cell.angle_beta   90.00
_cell.angle_gamma   90.00
#
_symmetry.space_group_name_H-M   'P 1'
#
loop_
_entity.id
_entity.type
_entity.pdbx_description
1 polymer ?
#
loop_
_entity_poly.entity_id
_entity_poly.type
_entity_poly.pdbx_seq_one_letter_code
_entity_poly.pdbx_strand_id
1 'polypeptide(L)'
;MRLPCQRTADGCVVGKKNAIFRSHKPQNTLSMKLQTISLFAILLLSALACSKDKGEGTNSSTRIKVYMHDQPINYQQVNIDLQAVEIKGNGPGEVIVLGDYAGIYNLLDLQNGIDTLIADTEVNYSFVSQIRLILGPNNSVMVDSTLHPLQTPSAQQSGLKINVHAPLTDLELLVLSIDFDANESVHQLGNGNFQLHPVIRLDD
;
A
#
# COMPACT_ATOMS: atom_id res chain seq x y z
N MET A 1 -1.51 -25.60 64.54
CA MET A 1 -0.98 -25.88 63.19
C MET A 1 -0.22 -24.66 62.70
N ARG A 2 1.03 -24.72 62.24
CA ARG A 2 2.26 -25.33 62.79
C ARG A 2 3.39 -24.44 62.25
N LEU A 3 4.11 -23.75 63.13
CA LEU A 3 5.43 -23.17 62.86
C LEU A 3 6.30 -23.51 64.07
N PRO A 4 7.46 -24.14 63.85
CA PRO A 4 8.57 -24.02 64.78
C PRO A 4 9.86 -23.58 64.05
N CYS A 5 10.65 -22.74 64.70
CA CYS A 5 12.10 -22.87 64.68
C CYS A 5 12.67 -22.26 65.97
N GLN A 6 13.64 -22.95 66.58
CA GLN A 6 14.03 -22.84 67.99
C GLN A 6 15.18 -21.85 68.27
N ARG A 7 15.20 -21.37 69.52
CA ARG A 7 16.33 -20.78 70.30
C ARG A 7 17.57 -21.70 70.30
N THR A 8 18.81 -21.25 70.50
CA THR A 8 19.49 -20.67 71.71
C THR A 8 20.96 -20.39 71.28
N ALA A 9 21.92 -19.82 72.01
CA ALA A 9 22.13 -18.97 73.19
C ALA A 9 23.66 -18.65 73.16
N ASP A 10 24.13 -17.46 73.52
CA ASP A 10 25.03 -17.17 74.67
C ASP A 10 25.83 -15.92 74.23
N GLY A 11 26.18 -14.90 75.00
CA GLY A 11 26.14 -14.60 76.43
C GLY A 11 26.90 -13.26 76.62
N CYS A 12 26.50 -12.48 77.62
CA CYS A 12 26.85 -11.07 77.87
C CYS A 12 27.90 -10.93 79.00
N VAL A 13 28.83 -9.96 78.94
CA VAL A 13 29.41 -9.29 80.14
C VAL A 13 29.86 -7.84 79.82
N VAL A 14 29.58 -6.93 80.75
CA VAL A 14 29.82 -5.47 80.78
C VAL A 14 31.10 -5.11 81.56
N GLY A 15 31.80 -4.00 81.21
CA GLY A 15 32.71 -3.36 82.18
C GLY A 15 33.69 -2.25 81.75
N LYS A 16 33.23 -0.98 81.80
CA LYS A 16 33.88 0.27 82.31
C LYS A 16 35.20 0.86 81.74
N LYS A 17 35.03 2.12 81.27
CA LYS A 17 35.66 3.42 81.68
C LYS A 17 36.98 3.94 81.06
N ASN A 18 36.94 5.27 80.90
CA ASN A 18 38.03 6.28 80.82
C ASN A 18 38.66 6.51 79.44
N ALA A 19 39.01 7.72 79.01
CA ALA A 19 38.88 9.07 79.55
C ALA A 19 38.97 10.09 78.39
N ILE A 20 38.53 11.31 78.70
CA ILE A 20 38.53 12.51 77.87
C ILE A 20 39.95 13.09 77.77
N PHE A 21 40.39 13.52 76.58
CA PHE A 21 41.39 14.59 76.48
C PHE A 21 41.13 15.52 75.27
N ARG A 22 41.16 16.82 75.57
CA ARG A 22 40.91 17.97 74.71
C ARG A 22 42.17 18.33 73.90
N SER A 23 41.99 18.94 72.73
CA SER A 23 42.82 20.09 72.31
C SER A 23 42.12 20.86 71.21
N HIS A 24 42.21 22.18 71.28
CA HIS A 24 41.40 23.17 70.58
C HIS A 24 42.35 24.18 69.89
N LYS A 25 41.94 24.67 68.71
CA LYS A 25 42.43 25.86 67.97
C LYS A 25 43.78 25.75 67.22
N PRO A 26 44.09 26.66 66.26
CA PRO A 26 43.24 27.67 65.63
C PRO A 26 43.26 27.70 64.09
N GLN A 27 42.29 28.45 63.58
CA GLN A 27 42.14 28.99 62.23
C GLN A 27 43.42 29.70 61.75
N ASN A 28 43.69 29.66 60.44
CA ASN A 28 44.14 30.83 59.67
C ASN A 28 44.23 30.57 58.15
N THR A 29 43.50 31.43 57.43
CA THR A 29 43.83 32.12 56.18
C THR A 29 44.13 31.32 54.90
N LEU A 30 43.20 31.49 53.96
CA LEU A 30 43.28 31.20 52.52
C LEU A 30 44.39 32.01 51.83
N SER A 31 45.13 31.39 50.91
CA SER A 31 45.75 32.08 49.77
C SER A 31 45.84 31.15 48.54
N MET A 32 45.40 31.67 47.40
CA MET A 32 45.30 31.01 46.09
C MET A 32 46.66 30.57 45.56
N LYS A 33 46.73 29.36 44.98
CA LYS A 33 47.55 29.08 43.79
C LYS A 33 46.82 28.14 42.83
N LEU A 34 46.56 28.68 41.65
CA LEU A 34 46.00 28.05 40.46
C LEU A 34 47.16 27.42 39.66
N GLN A 35 47.22 26.08 39.58
CA GLN A 35 47.98 25.38 38.54
C GLN A 35 47.21 24.12 38.11
N THR A 36 46.86 24.12 36.83
CA THR A 36 46.21 23.06 36.04
C THR A 36 47.17 21.91 35.73
N ILE A 37 46.68 20.65 35.65
CA ILE A 37 46.88 19.66 34.56
C ILE A 37 46.44 18.25 34.98
N SER A 38 45.81 17.54 34.03
CA SER A 38 45.52 16.09 33.93
C SER A 38 44.17 15.64 34.51
N LEU A 39 43.06 15.59 33.75
CA LEU A 39 42.78 14.82 32.52
C LEU A 39 42.93 13.30 32.73
N PHE A 40 41.90 12.63 33.26
CA PHE A 40 41.25 11.42 32.70
C PHE A 40 40.21 10.85 33.68
N ALA A 41 39.18 10.20 33.13
CA ALA A 41 38.11 9.44 33.81
C ALA A 41 36.85 10.21 34.26
N ILE A 42 36.23 10.92 33.31
CA ILE A 42 34.77 11.00 33.26
C ILE A 42 34.35 10.48 31.88
N LEU A 43 34.12 9.18 31.79
CA LEU A 43 33.44 8.56 30.66
C LEU A 43 32.54 7.45 31.21
N LEU A 44 31.36 7.35 30.60
CA LEU A 44 30.26 6.42 30.86
C LEU A 44 29.25 6.86 31.92
N LEU A 45 28.43 7.84 31.55
CA LEU A 45 26.97 7.79 31.78
C LEU A 45 26.28 8.86 30.91
N SER A 46 26.00 8.54 29.64
CA SER A 46 24.95 9.23 28.88
C SER A 46 24.19 8.19 28.06
N ALA A 47 23.11 7.75 28.67
CA ALA A 47 22.07 6.93 28.08
C ALA A 47 21.38 7.67 26.92
N LEU A 48 21.05 6.89 25.90
CA LEU A 48 19.75 6.90 25.21
C LEU A 48 19.20 8.26 24.77
N ALA A 49 19.54 8.66 23.55
CA ALA A 49 18.63 9.42 22.70
C ALA A 49 18.79 8.93 21.25
N CYS A 50 18.28 7.72 21.00
CA CYS A 50 17.88 7.34 19.65
C CYS A 50 16.81 8.34 19.20
N SER A 51 17.21 9.38 18.47
CA SER A 51 16.29 10.04 17.55
C SER A 51 16.14 9.12 16.35
N LYS A 52 15.40 8.02 16.54
CA LYS A 52 14.74 7.39 15.42
C LYS A 52 13.44 8.16 15.30
N ASP A 53 13.53 9.30 14.62
CA ASP A 53 12.34 9.92 14.04
C ASP A 53 11.72 8.82 13.20
N LYS A 54 10.70 8.18 13.77
CA LYS A 54 9.65 7.61 12.97
C LYS A 54 9.02 8.84 12.35
N GLY A 55 9.52 9.23 11.18
CA GLY A 55 8.72 10.05 10.29
C GLY A 55 7.37 9.37 10.26
N GLU A 56 6.36 10.05 10.77
CA GLU A 56 4.99 9.72 10.48
C GLU A 56 4.96 9.60 8.96
N GLY A 57 4.88 8.35 8.47
CA GLY A 57 4.56 8.13 7.08
C GLY A 57 3.21 8.78 6.90
N THR A 58 3.18 9.94 6.25
CA THR A 58 1.98 10.42 5.61
C THR A 58 1.41 9.22 4.87
N ASN A 59 0.24 8.74 5.27
CA ASN A 59 -0.50 7.77 4.48
C ASN A 59 -0.86 8.51 3.20
N SER A 60 0.06 8.54 2.23
CA SER A 60 -0.13 9.18 0.96
C SER A 60 -1.11 8.32 0.19
N SER A 61 -2.37 8.72 0.19
CA SER A 61 -3.39 8.13 -0.67
C SER A 61 -3.14 8.59 -2.10
N THR A 62 -3.14 7.66 -3.05
CA THR A 62 -3.07 7.96 -4.47
C THR A 62 -4.44 7.73 -5.09
N ARG A 63 -4.95 8.73 -5.81
CA ARG A 63 -6.15 8.55 -6.63
C ARG A 63 -5.78 7.85 -7.93
N ILE A 64 -6.55 6.86 -8.33
CA ILE A 64 -6.39 6.12 -9.57
C ILE A 64 -7.63 6.36 -10.42
N LYS A 65 -7.42 6.80 -11.65
CA LYS A 65 -8.45 6.87 -12.68
C LYS A 65 -8.08 5.97 -13.84
N VAL A 66 -9.06 5.21 -14.32
CA VAL A 66 -8.88 4.33 -15.47
C VAL A 66 -9.89 4.74 -16.54
N TYR A 67 -9.37 5.03 -17.73
CA TYR A 67 -10.14 5.35 -18.92
C TYR A 67 -10.06 4.20 -19.92
N MET A 68 -11.08 4.10 -20.78
CA MET A 68 -11.16 3.13 -21.86
C MET A 68 -11.43 3.84 -23.17
N HIS A 69 -10.72 3.43 -24.22
CA HIS A 69 -10.91 3.86 -25.60
C HIS A 69 -10.67 2.69 -26.57
N ASP A 70 -10.82 2.96 -27.87
CA ASP A 70 -10.54 2.04 -28.97
C ASP A 70 -9.89 2.79 -30.15
N GLN A 71 -9.26 2.05 -31.05
CA GLN A 71 -8.73 2.59 -32.30
C GLN A 71 -9.83 2.66 -33.38
N PRO A 72 -9.70 3.51 -34.41
CA PRO A 72 -10.68 3.58 -35.49
C PRO A 72 -10.77 2.27 -36.29
N ILE A 73 -11.98 1.71 -36.42
CA ILE A 73 -12.24 0.44 -37.15
C ILE A 73 -13.55 0.53 -37.94
N ASN A 74 -13.76 -0.41 -38.88
CA ASN A 74 -14.95 -0.44 -39.75
C ASN A 74 -15.99 -1.49 -39.30
N TYR A 75 -16.56 -1.29 -38.11
CA TYR A 75 -17.77 -1.99 -37.66
C TYR A 75 -18.92 -0.99 -37.49
N GLN A 76 -20.16 -1.48 -37.35
CA GLN A 76 -21.30 -0.61 -37.04
C GLN A 76 -21.40 -0.36 -35.53
N GLN A 77 -21.29 -1.42 -34.71
CA GLN A 77 -21.27 -1.37 -33.25
C GLN A 77 -20.48 -2.56 -32.69
N VAL A 78 -19.73 -2.33 -31.62
CA VAL A 78 -19.16 -3.39 -30.78
C VAL A 78 -19.44 -3.03 -29.33
N ASN A 79 -20.39 -3.75 -28.73
CA ASN A 79 -20.92 -3.48 -27.40
C ASN A 79 -20.29 -4.43 -26.38
N ILE A 80 -19.60 -3.87 -25.39
CA ILE A 80 -18.95 -4.59 -24.30
C ILE A 80 -19.71 -4.35 -22.99
N ASP A 81 -20.13 -5.44 -22.36
CA ASP A 81 -20.80 -5.45 -21.06
C ASP A 81 -19.75 -5.45 -19.94
N LEU A 82 -19.38 -4.27 -19.44
CA LEU A 82 -18.46 -4.11 -18.31
C LEU A 82 -19.24 -4.23 -17.00
N GLN A 83 -18.79 -5.12 -16.11
CA GLN A 83 -19.41 -5.34 -14.81
C GLN A 83 -18.63 -4.70 -13.67
N ALA A 84 -17.29 -4.73 -13.76
CA ALA A 84 -16.43 -4.08 -12.78
C ALA A 84 -15.00 -3.93 -13.27
N VAL A 85 -14.26 -3.03 -12.63
CA VAL A 85 -12.80 -2.93 -12.71
C VAL A 85 -12.20 -3.32 -11.37
N GLU A 86 -11.29 -4.29 -11.37
CA GLU A 86 -10.52 -4.68 -10.20
C GLU A 86 -9.12 -4.08 -10.28
N ILE A 87 -8.71 -3.37 -9.23
CA ILE A 87 -7.36 -2.82 -9.07
C ILE A 87 -6.66 -3.62 -7.99
N LYS A 88 -5.48 -4.15 -8.32
CA LYS A 88 -4.71 -5.01 -7.43
C LYS A 88 -3.32 -4.43 -7.14
N GLY A 89 -3.00 -4.34 -5.86
CA GLY A 89 -1.68 -3.99 -5.35
C GLY A 89 -0.71 -5.18 -5.32
N ASN A 90 0.34 -5.08 -4.51
CA ASN A 90 1.33 -6.16 -4.32
C ASN A 90 1.09 -6.97 -3.04
N GLY A 91 0.50 -6.34 -2.03
CA GLY A 91 0.27 -6.92 -0.72
C GLY A 91 -0.90 -7.92 -0.70
N PRO A 92 -0.91 -8.81 0.30
CA PRO A 92 -2.03 -9.73 0.50
C PRO A 92 -3.31 -8.94 0.80
N GLY A 93 -4.37 -9.20 0.02
CA GLY A 93 -5.66 -8.52 0.19
C GLY A 93 -5.72 -7.10 -0.39
N GLU A 94 -4.66 -6.61 -1.03
CA GLU A 94 -4.68 -5.34 -1.77
C GLU A 94 -5.44 -5.51 -3.08
N VAL A 95 -6.76 -5.63 -2.99
CA VAL A 95 -7.67 -5.80 -4.12
C VAL A 95 -8.91 -4.94 -3.88
N ILE A 96 -9.22 -4.07 -4.82
CA ILE A 96 -10.47 -3.28 -4.82
C ILE A 96 -11.23 -3.62 -6.09
N VAL A 97 -12.52 -3.89 -5.95
CA VAL A 97 -13.43 -4.14 -7.08
C VAL A 97 -14.41 -2.98 -7.17
N LEU A 98 -14.49 -2.34 -8.33
CA LEU A 98 -15.27 -1.13 -8.59
C LEU A 98 -16.35 -1.44 -9.62
N GLY A 99 -17.62 -1.44 -9.20
CA GLY A 99 -18.78 -1.70 -10.05
C GLY A 99 -19.59 -0.46 -10.41
N ASP A 100 -19.21 0.72 -9.92
CA ASP A 100 -19.98 1.97 -10.11
C ASP A 100 -20.07 2.41 -11.57
N TYR A 101 -19.12 1.95 -12.40
CA TYR A 101 -19.05 2.22 -13.84
C TYR A 101 -19.50 1.01 -14.68
N ALA A 102 -20.25 0.07 -14.08
CA ALA A 102 -20.83 -1.04 -14.84
C ALA A 102 -21.80 -0.54 -15.91
N GLY A 103 -21.74 -1.14 -17.10
CA GLY A 103 -22.57 -0.71 -18.22
C GLY A 103 -22.16 -1.39 -19.52
N ILE A 104 -23.01 -1.20 -20.54
CA ILE A 104 -22.72 -1.62 -21.90
C ILE A 104 -22.11 -0.43 -22.65
N TYR A 105 -20.87 -0.60 -23.11
CA TYR A 105 -20.10 0.42 -23.82
C TYR A 105 -19.99 0.02 -25.29
N ASN A 106 -20.42 0.89 -26.20
CA ASN A 106 -20.11 0.75 -27.61
C ASN A 106 -18.71 1.30 -27.86
N LEU A 107 -17.75 0.43 -28.17
CA LEU A 107 -16.34 0.81 -28.35
C LEU A 107 -16.13 1.81 -29.48
N LEU A 108 -17.03 1.81 -30.47
CA LEU A 108 -16.96 2.71 -31.62
C LEU A 108 -17.29 4.16 -31.25
N ASP A 109 -17.97 4.39 -30.13
CA ASP A 109 -18.20 5.73 -29.59
C ASP A 109 -16.96 6.27 -28.87
N LEU A 110 -15.97 5.41 -28.60
CA LEU A 110 -14.74 5.70 -27.86
C LEU A 110 -13.51 5.74 -28.78
N GLN A 111 -13.70 6.17 -30.02
CA GLN A 111 -12.64 6.29 -31.03
C GLN A 111 -12.30 7.76 -31.28
N ASN A 112 -11.21 8.01 -32.01
CA ASN A 112 -10.78 9.34 -32.44
C ASN A 112 -10.49 10.31 -31.27
N GLY A 113 -9.88 9.79 -30.20
CA GLY A 113 -9.50 10.57 -29.02
C GLY A 113 -10.66 10.82 -28.04
N ILE A 114 -11.77 10.10 -28.20
CA ILE A 114 -12.85 10.05 -27.21
C ILE A 114 -12.58 8.86 -26.30
N ASP A 115 -12.63 9.07 -24.99
CA ASP A 115 -12.50 8.03 -23.98
C ASP A 115 -13.69 8.06 -23.00
N THR A 116 -13.76 7.07 -22.12
CA THR A 116 -14.71 7.05 -21.01
C THR A 116 -14.05 6.61 -19.71
N LEU A 117 -14.43 7.23 -18.61
CA LEU A 117 -14.00 6.83 -17.27
C LEU A 117 -14.70 5.53 -16.87
N ILE A 118 -13.91 4.52 -16.50
CA ILE A 118 -14.40 3.18 -16.08
C ILE A 118 -14.00 2.80 -14.64
N ALA A 119 -13.13 3.59 -14.00
CA ALA A 119 -12.82 3.46 -12.59
C ALA A 119 -12.27 4.78 -12.02
N ASP A 120 -12.66 5.10 -10.78
CA ASP A 120 -12.12 6.21 -10.00
C ASP A 120 -12.11 5.80 -8.52
N THR A 121 -10.94 5.72 -7.92
CA THR A 121 -10.79 5.32 -6.51
C THR A 121 -9.55 5.91 -5.88
N GLU A 122 -9.50 5.94 -4.55
CA GLU A 122 -8.29 6.27 -3.79
C GLU A 122 -7.74 5.02 -3.11
N VAL A 123 -6.44 4.82 -3.21
CA VAL A 123 -5.75 3.67 -2.60
C VAL A 123 -4.62 4.14 -1.71
N ASN A 124 -4.37 3.38 -0.64
CA ASN A 124 -3.22 3.58 0.25
C ASN A 124 -2.11 2.56 -0.03
N TYR A 125 -2.05 2.06 -1.27
CA TYR A 125 -1.04 1.10 -1.71
C TYR A 125 0.22 1.84 -2.11
N SER A 126 1.38 1.20 -1.93
CA SER A 126 2.64 1.73 -2.46
C SER A 126 2.87 1.34 -3.92
N PHE A 127 2.07 0.41 -4.46
CA PHE A 127 2.27 -0.16 -5.78
C PHE A 127 0.98 -0.76 -6.34
N VAL A 128 0.75 -0.60 -7.64
CA VAL A 128 -0.32 -1.26 -8.41
C VAL A 128 0.32 -2.28 -9.34
N SER A 129 0.01 -3.55 -9.13
CA SER A 129 0.54 -4.63 -9.97
C SER A 129 -0.29 -4.84 -11.23
N GLN A 130 -1.61 -4.74 -11.09
CA GLN A 130 -2.52 -5.26 -12.08
C GLN A 130 -3.87 -4.54 -12.06
N ILE A 131 -4.49 -4.45 -13.23
CA ILE A 131 -5.91 -4.14 -13.40
C ILE A 131 -6.60 -5.35 -14.03
N ARG A 132 -7.85 -5.59 -13.68
CA ARG A 132 -8.70 -6.60 -14.31
C ARG A 132 -10.05 -6.01 -14.68
N LEU A 133 -10.45 -6.16 -15.94
CA LEU A 133 -11.81 -5.86 -16.38
C LEU A 133 -12.67 -7.11 -16.22
N ILE A 134 -13.81 -7.00 -15.58
CA ILE A 134 -14.77 -8.08 -15.42
C ILE A 134 -15.89 -7.84 -16.44
N LEU A 135 -16.06 -8.75 -17.38
CA LEU A 135 -17.09 -8.65 -18.42
C LEU A 135 -18.31 -9.52 -18.08
N GLY A 136 -19.48 -8.98 -18.38
CA GLY A 136 -20.76 -9.66 -18.29
C GLY A 136 -21.08 -10.46 -19.56
N PRO A 137 -22.26 -11.10 -19.63
CA PRO A 137 -22.65 -11.91 -20.77
C PRO A 137 -23.24 -11.12 -21.94
N ASN A 138 -23.60 -9.85 -21.78
CA ASN A 138 -24.40 -9.10 -22.77
C ASN A 138 -23.54 -8.38 -23.83
N ASN A 139 -22.43 -9.01 -24.25
CA ASN A 139 -21.59 -8.47 -25.31
C ASN A 139 -22.22 -8.74 -26.68
N SER A 140 -22.12 -7.79 -27.61
CA SER A 140 -22.68 -7.94 -28.96
C SER A 140 -21.92 -7.16 -30.02
N VAL A 141 -22.08 -7.55 -31.28
CA VAL A 141 -21.56 -6.84 -32.46
C VAL A 141 -22.69 -6.63 -33.45
N MET A 142 -22.73 -5.47 -34.11
CA MET A 142 -23.67 -5.21 -35.19
C MET A 142 -22.98 -5.37 -36.55
N VAL A 143 -23.51 -6.27 -37.36
CA VAL A 143 -23.07 -6.54 -38.74
C VAL A 143 -24.29 -6.54 -39.63
N ASP A 144 -24.21 -5.83 -40.77
CA ASP A 144 -25.33 -5.69 -41.71
C ASP A 144 -26.64 -5.27 -41.03
N SER A 145 -26.56 -4.34 -40.08
CA SER A 145 -27.68 -3.82 -39.29
C SER A 145 -28.42 -4.87 -38.44
N THR A 146 -27.81 -6.04 -38.24
CA THR A 146 -28.30 -7.10 -37.34
C THR A 146 -27.37 -7.20 -36.14
N LEU A 147 -27.96 -7.23 -34.93
CA LEU A 147 -27.20 -7.39 -33.69
C LEU A 147 -26.97 -8.88 -33.42
N HIS A 148 -25.70 -9.26 -33.26
CA HIS A 148 -25.28 -10.62 -32.96
C HIS A 148 -24.65 -10.69 -31.57
N PRO A 149 -25.01 -11.68 -30.73
CA PRO A 149 -24.35 -11.88 -29.44
C PRO A 149 -22.91 -12.34 -29.66
N LEU A 150 -22.00 -11.81 -28.84
CA LEU A 150 -20.61 -12.23 -28.80
C LEU A 150 -20.42 -13.32 -27.75
N GLN A 151 -20.03 -14.52 -28.18
CA GLN A 151 -19.71 -15.60 -27.26
C GLN A 151 -18.38 -15.30 -26.55
N THR A 152 -18.33 -15.43 -25.23
CA THR A 152 -17.15 -15.10 -24.41
C THR A 152 -16.64 -16.32 -23.61
N PRO A 153 -15.95 -17.29 -24.25
CA PRO A 153 -15.51 -18.50 -23.55
C PRO A 153 -14.51 -18.25 -22.42
N SER A 154 -13.68 -17.21 -22.56
CA SER A 154 -12.54 -16.92 -21.67
C SER A 154 -12.80 -15.76 -20.70
N ALA A 155 -13.49 -14.70 -21.16
CA ALA A 155 -13.68 -13.47 -20.38
C ALA A 155 -14.60 -13.62 -19.15
N GLN A 156 -15.51 -14.60 -19.17
CA GLN A 156 -16.50 -14.81 -18.10
C GLN A 156 -15.94 -15.49 -16.83
N GLN A 157 -14.78 -16.14 -16.91
CA GLN A 157 -14.32 -17.01 -15.80
C GLN A 157 -13.28 -16.38 -14.87
N SER A 158 -12.47 -15.42 -15.35
CA SER A 158 -11.36 -14.86 -14.55
C SER A 158 -11.13 -13.36 -14.73
N GLY A 159 -11.91 -12.70 -15.60
CA GLY A 159 -11.70 -11.32 -16.01
C GLY A 159 -10.45 -11.12 -16.88
N LEU A 160 -10.39 -9.98 -17.57
CA LEU A 160 -9.30 -9.64 -18.48
C LEU A 160 -8.20 -8.91 -17.73
N LYS A 161 -7.04 -9.56 -17.61
CA LYS A 161 -5.91 -9.06 -16.84
C LYS A 161 -5.00 -8.16 -17.67
N ILE A 162 -4.66 -7.00 -17.11
CA ILE A 162 -3.62 -6.07 -17.60
C ILE A 162 -2.58 -5.92 -16.50
N ASN A 163 -1.31 -6.10 -16.84
CA ASN A 163 -0.21 -5.81 -15.92
C ASN A 163 0.14 -4.33 -16.03
N VAL A 164 0.21 -3.62 -14.89
CA VAL A 164 0.48 -2.17 -14.84
C VAL A 164 1.86 -1.90 -14.27
N HIS A 165 2.21 -2.56 -13.16
CA HIS A 165 3.50 -2.41 -12.49
C HIS A 165 3.89 -0.96 -12.15
N ALA A 166 2.95 -0.17 -11.61
CA ALA A 166 3.17 1.24 -11.27
C ALA A 166 3.48 1.45 -9.77
N PRO A 167 4.60 2.10 -9.41
CA PRO A 167 4.81 2.60 -8.05
C PRO A 167 3.93 3.81 -7.79
N LEU A 168 3.38 3.90 -6.57
CA LEU A 168 2.51 5.00 -6.14
C LEU A 168 3.16 5.95 -5.12
N THR A 169 4.41 5.67 -4.71
CA THR A 169 5.14 6.50 -3.75
C THR A 169 5.19 7.96 -4.21
N ASP A 170 4.75 8.87 -3.34
CA ASP A 170 4.69 10.31 -3.59
C ASP A 170 3.86 10.73 -4.83
N LEU A 171 2.92 9.88 -5.28
CA LEU A 171 2.03 10.16 -6.40
C LEU A 171 0.62 10.50 -5.91
N GLU A 172 0.12 11.69 -6.21
CA GLU A 172 -1.25 12.09 -5.84
C GLU A 172 -2.30 11.48 -6.79
N LEU A 173 -1.98 11.35 -8.08
CA LEU A 173 -2.89 10.90 -9.13
C LEU A 173 -2.16 10.00 -10.14
N LEU A 174 -2.69 8.80 -10.33
CA LEU A 174 -2.36 7.91 -11.44
C LEU A 174 -3.54 7.89 -12.42
N VAL A 175 -3.30 8.25 -13.68
CA VAL A 175 -4.27 8.11 -14.77
C VAL A 175 -3.78 7.01 -15.69
N LEU A 176 -4.65 6.06 -16.01
CA LEU A 176 -4.36 4.95 -16.91
C LEU A 176 -5.37 4.98 -18.05
N SER A 177 -4.88 4.81 -19.27
CA SER A 177 -5.71 4.66 -20.47
C SER A 177 -5.61 3.22 -20.96
N ILE A 178 -6.76 2.61 -21.27
CA ILE A 178 -6.83 1.24 -21.76
C ILE A 178 -7.41 1.27 -23.17
N ASP A 179 -6.67 0.68 -24.10
CA ASP A 179 -7.11 0.41 -25.46
C ASP A 179 -7.79 -0.96 -25.49
N PHE A 180 -9.10 -0.98 -25.76
CA PHE A 180 -9.85 -2.20 -26.05
C PHE A 180 -9.99 -2.33 -27.56
N ASP A 181 -9.06 -3.07 -28.17
CA ASP A 181 -8.97 -3.24 -29.62
C ASP A 181 -10.11 -4.10 -30.15
N ALA A 182 -11.19 -3.47 -30.60
CA ALA A 182 -12.37 -4.19 -31.08
C ALA A 182 -12.09 -4.97 -32.38
N ASN A 183 -11.15 -4.52 -33.22
CA ASN A 183 -10.78 -5.20 -34.46
C ASN A 183 -10.10 -6.54 -34.19
N GLU A 184 -9.18 -6.59 -33.24
CA GLU A 184 -8.51 -7.82 -32.84
C GLU A 184 -9.33 -8.65 -31.86
N SER A 185 -10.33 -8.07 -31.20
CA SER A 185 -11.15 -8.77 -30.20
C SER A 185 -12.32 -9.56 -30.78
N VAL A 186 -12.89 -9.11 -31.90
CA VAL A 186 -14.11 -9.69 -32.48
C VAL A 186 -13.77 -10.65 -33.62
N HIS A 187 -14.19 -11.90 -33.49
CA HIS A 187 -13.98 -12.94 -34.50
C HIS A 187 -15.30 -13.51 -35.01
N GLN A 188 -15.49 -13.49 -36.32
CA GLN A 188 -16.57 -14.23 -36.96
C GLN A 188 -16.18 -15.69 -37.13
N LEU A 189 -17.05 -16.59 -36.70
CA LEU A 189 -16.90 -18.03 -36.86
C LEU A 189 -17.50 -18.47 -38.21
N GLY A 190 -17.00 -19.58 -38.77
CA GLY A 190 -17.45 -20.10 -40.07
C GLY A 190 -18.92 -20.55 -40.14
N ASN A 191 -19.62 -20.58 -39.00
CA ASN A 191 -21.06 -20.86 -38.89
C ASN A 191 -21.93 -19.58 -38.81
N GLY A 192 -21.34 -18.39 -38.94
CA GLY A 192 -22.03 -17.11 -38.85
C GLY A 192 -22.20 -16.55 -37.43
N ASN A 193 -21.75 -17.27 -36.39
CA ASN A 193 -21.71 -16.75 -35.02
C ASN A 193 -20.48 -15.86 -34.81
N PHE A 194 -20.50 -15.05 -33.75
CA PHE A 194 -19.37 -14.22 -33.37
C PHE A 194 -18.85 -14.59 -31.98
N GLN A 195 -17.54 -14.45 -31.83
CA GLN A 195 -16.82 -14.75 -30.60
C GLN A 195 -15.99 -13.53 -30.20
N LEU A 196 -15.92 -13.29 -28.90
CA LEU A 196 -15.11 -12.23 -28.30
C LEU A 196 -13.90 -12.87 -27.61
N HIS A 197 -12.71 -12.52 -28.12
CA HIS A 197 -11.40 -12.81 -27.51
C HIS A 197 -10.72 -11.47 -27.21
N PRO A 198 -11.01 -10.84 -26.06
CA PRO A 198 -10.59 -9.47 -25.82
C PRO A 198 -9.07 -9.28 -25.91
N VAL A 199 -8.68 -8.33 -26.74
CA VAL A 199 -7.32 -7.81 -26.85
C VAL A 199 -7.33 -6.42 -26.23
N ILE A 200 -6.65 -6.30 -25.09
CA ILE A 200 -6.58 -5.07 -24.32
C ILE A 200 -5.12 -4.70 -24.05
N ARG A 201 -4.82 -3.41 -24.09
CA ARG A 201 -3.48 -2.87 -23.88
C ARG A 201 -3.55 -1.66 -22.96
N LEU A 202 -2.49 -1.44 -22.20
CA LEU A 202 -2.29 -0.16 -21.55
C LEU A 202 -1.71 0.80 -22.60
N ASP A 203 -2.32 1.97 -22.74
CA ASP A 203 -1.82 3.04 -23.60
C ASP A 203 -1.14 4.08 -22.69
N ASP A 204 0.16 4.30 -22.92
CA ASP A 204 1.05 5.14 -22.11
C ASP A 204 1.18 6.57 -22.66
#